data_AF-A0A0C2D8H1-F1
#
_entry.id   AF-A0A0C2D8H1-F1
#
_cell.length_a   1.000
_cell.length_b   1.000
_cell.length_c   1.000
_cell.angle_alpha   90.00
_cell.angle_beta   90.00
_cell.angle_gamma   90.00
#
_symmetry.space_group_name_H-M   'P 1'
#
loop_
_entity.id
_entity.type
_entity.pdbx_description
1 polymer ?
#
loop_
_entity_poly.entity_id
_entity_poly.type
_entity_poly.pdbx_seq_one_letter_code
_entity_poly.pdbx_strand_id
1 'polypeptide(L)' 'MYQFELPRTPAMCALCHCRLGEMGSKLYIKQDLMMCENDYRRLYGYRGMCTGCRQVIPPYDMVMRAK' A
#
# COMPACT_ATOMS: atom_id res chain seq x y z
N MET A 1 28.83 14.49 -10.78
CA MET A 1 28.25 13.87 -9.58
C MET A 1 27.17 14.82 -9.06
N TYR A 2 25.90 14.63 -9.45
CA TYR A 2 24.80 15.45 -8.96
C TYR A 2 24.39 14.95 -7.57
N GLN A 3 24.86 15.64 -6.53
CA GLN A 3 24.37 15.48 -5.17
C GLN A 3 22.95 16.05 -5.09
N PHE A 4 21.95 15.21 -5.35
CA PHE A 4 20.61 15.42 -4.80
C PHE A 4 20.71 15.07 -3.31
N GLU A 5 20.86 16.09 -2.46
CA GLU A 5 20.57 15.95 -1.04
C GLU A 5 19.06 15.73 -0.90
N LEU A 6 18.63 14.46 -1.04
CA LEU A 6 17.31 14.03 -0.60
C LEU A 6 17.17 14.45 0.88
N PRO A 7 16.04 15.05 1.28
CA PRO A 7 15.80 15.36 2.68
C PRO A 7 15.99 14.07 3.48
N ARG A 8 16.87 14.11 4.48
CA ARG A 8 17.23 12.99 5.37
C ARG A 8 16.07 12.50 6.24
N THR A 9 14.83 12.77 5.86
CA THR A 9 13.65 12.17 6.48
C THR A 9 13.59 10.71 6.05
N PRO A 10 13.69 9.75 6.97
CA PRO A 10 13.44 8.35 6.61
C PRO A 10 12.03 8.27 6.04
N ALA A 11 11.89 7.79 4.80
CA ALA A 11 10.59 7.47 4.23
C ALA A 11 10.00 6.34 5.09
N MET A 12 9.14 6.72 6.03
CA MET A 12 8.46 5.81 6.93
C MET A 12 7.00 5.72 6.54
N CYS A 13 6.45 4.52 6.59
CA CYS A 13 5.02 4.37 6.43
C CYS A 13 4.30 5.04 7.60
N ALA A 14 3.29 5.86 7.32
CA ALA A 14 2.47 6.50 8.35
C ALA A 14 1.62 5.50 9.17
N LEU A 15 1.43 4.27 8.69
CA LEU A 15 0.65 3.23 9.36
C LEU A 15 1.51 2.21 10.11
N CYS A 16 2.47 1.58 9.42
CA CYS A 16 3.28 0.51 10.01
C CYS A 16 4.64 0.97 10.54
N HIS A 17 4.99 2.25 10.37
CA HIS A 17 6.32 2.81 10.69
C HIS A 17 7.51 2.05 10.08
N CYS A 18 7.27 1.15 9.13
CA CYS A 18 8.34 0.46 8.43
C CYS A 18 9.12 1.43 7.56
N ARG A 19 10.42 1.16 7.43
CA ARG A 19 11.30 1.90 6.53
C ARG A 19 10.99 1.53 5.09
N LEU A 20 10.34 2.43 4.35
CA LEU A 20 9.98 2.22 2.95
C LEU A 20 11.22 1.98 2.07
N GLY A 21 12.37 2.52 2.48
CA GLY A 21 13.65 2.32 1.77
C GLY A 21 14.17 0.88 1.76
N GLU A 22 13.71 0.00 2.65
CA GLU A 22 14.16 -1.40 2.74
C GLU A 22 13.13 -2.39 2.15
N MET A 23 11.85 -2.01 2.11
CA MET A 23 10.74 -2.90 1.75
C MET A 23 10.47 -2.99 0.23
N GLY A 24 10.95 -2.02 -0.56
CA GLY A 24 10.85 -2.06 -2.02
C GLY A 24 10.77 -0.69 -2.71
N SER A 25 10.91 -0.67 -4.04
CA SER A 25 10.99 0.55 -4.86
C SER A 25 9.65 1.28 -5.08
N LYS A 26 8.53 0.72 -4.61
CA LYS A 26 7.18 1.26 -4.83
C LYS A 26 6.66 1.92 -3.55
N LEU A 27 6.63 3.24 -3.55
CA LEU A 27 6.05 4.06 -2.50
C LEU A 27 4.75 4.71 -3.00
N TYR A 28 3.75 4.80 -2.14
CA TYR A 28 2.48 5.44 -2.45
C TYR A 28 2.31 6.67 -1.56
N ILE A 29 2.04 7.82 -2.18
CA ILE A 29 1.78 9.09 -1.48
C ILE A 29 0.36 9.52 -1.82
N LYS A 30 -0.47 9.71 -0.80
CA LYS A 30 -1.84 10.19 -0.96
C LYS A 30 -2.25 11.00 0.27
N GLN A 31 -2.82 12.19 0.06
CA GLN A 31 -3.24 13.10 1.14
C GLN A 31 -2.13 13.34 2.18
N ASP A 32 -0.92 13.66 1.69
CA ASP A 32 0.28 13.91 2.52
C ASP A 32 0.75 12.74 3.41
N LEU A 33 0.17 11.54 3.21
CA LEU A 33 0.59 10.32 3.89
C LEU A 33 1.44 9.45 2.96
N MET A 34 2.63 9.08 3.42
CA MET A 34 3.48 8.07 2.78
C MET A 34 3.12 6.68 3.30
N MET A 35 2.83 5.73 2.40
CA MET A 35 2.40 4.39 2.77
C MET A 35 3.12 3.32 1.96
N CYS A 36 3.26 2.13 2.55
CA CYS A 36 3.72 0.95 1.83
C CYS A 36 2.64 0.44 0.87
N GLU A 37 3.03 -0.36 -0.13
CA GLU A 37 2.08 -0.95 -1.09
C GLU A 37 0.94 -1.69 -0.39
N ASN A 38 1.26 -2.42 0.69
CA ASN A 38 0.30 -3.22 1.43
C ASN A 38 -0.74 -2.36 2.16
N ASP A 39 -0.31 -1.33 2.87
CA ASP A 39 -1.20 -0.41 3.60
C ASP A 39 -2.00 0.46 2.66
N TYR A 40 -1.38 0.92 1.56
CA TYR A 40 -2.08 1.63 0.51
C TYR A 40 -3.20 0.77 -0.08
N ARG A 41 -2.92 -0.48 -0.44
CA ARG A 41 -3.92 -1.41 -0.95
C ARG A 41 -4.99 -1.72 0.10
N ARG A 42 -4.63 -1.80 1.38
CA ARG A 42 -5.60 -2.04 2.46
C ARG A 42 -6.58 -0.88 2.66
N LEU A 43 -6.11 0.36 2.59
CA LEU A 43 -6.92 1.56 2.80
C LEU A 43 -7.69 1.97 1.53
N TYR A 44 -7.02 1.95 0.39
CA TYR A 44 -7.54 2.48 -0.88
C TYR A 44 -7.80 1.43 -1.95
N GLY A 45 -7.52 0.16 -1.66
CA GLY A 45 -7.83 -0.92 -2.58
C GLY A 45 -9.34 -1.14 -2.68
N TYR A 46 -9.74 -1.65 -3.83
CA TYR A 46 -11.14 -1.95 -4.12
C TYR A 46 -11.63 -3.12 -3.26
N ARG A 47 -12.80 -2.96 -2.65
CA ARG A 47 -13.50 -4.03 -1.93
C ARG A 47 -14.38 -4.77 -2.91
N GLY A 48 -14.15 -6.07 -3.06
CA GLY A 48 -14.99 -6.95 -3.87
C GLY A 48 -16.18 -7.48 -3.08
N MET A 49 -17.14 -8.08 -3.77
CA MET A 49 -18.16 -8.93 -3.13
C MET A 49 -18.07 -10.33 -3.74
N CYS A 50 -18.10 -11.35 -2.90
CA CYS A 50 -18.06 -12.73 -3.36
C CYS A 50 -19.40 -13.13 -3.98
N THR A 51 -19.41 -13.64 -5.21
CA THR A 51 -20.64 -14.08 -5.88
C THR A 51 -21.31 -15.26 -5.16
N GLY A 52 -20.54 -16.14 -4.51
CA GLY A 52 -21.06 -17.33 -3.82
C GLY A 52 -21.73 -17.01 -2.47
N CYS A 53 -21.01 -16.36 -1.56
CA CYS A 53 -21.49 -16.08 -0.20
C CYS A 53 -22.02 -14.66 0.00
N ARG A 54 -21.91 -13.77 -1.00
CA ARG A 54 -22.28 -12.34 -0.94
C ARG A 54 -21.63 -11.54 0.19
N GLN A 55 -20.54 -12.04 0.75
CA GLN A 55 -19.78 -11.33 1.77
C GLN A 55 -18.82 -10.33 1.10
N VAL A 56 -18.53 -9.26 1.84
CA VAL A 56 -17.55 -8.25 1.43
C VAL A 56 -16.16 -8.85 1.52
N ILE A 57 -15.41 -8.78 0.43
CA ILE A 57 -14.02 -9.22 0.36
C ILE A 57 -13.12 -8.01 0.66
N PRO A 58 -12.31 -8.08 1.74
CA PRO A 58 -11.29 -7.09 2.04
C PRO A 58 -10.27 -6.94 0.90
N PRO A 59 -9.67 -5.74 0.70
CA PRO A 59 -8.75 -5.49 -0.42
C PRO A 59 -7.41 -6.25 -0.37
N TYR A 60 -7.07 -6.80 0.81
CA TYR A 60 -5.84 -7.56 1.04
C TYR A 60 -6.04 -9.08 0.88
N ASP A 61 -7.28 -9.55 0.80
CA ASP A 61 -7.56 -10.98 0.66
C ASP A 61 -7.37 -11.42 -0.78
N MET A 62 -6.73 -12.59 -0.95
CA MET A 62 -6.62 -13.23 -2.25
C MET A 62 -7.95 -13.87 -2.62
N VAL A 63 -8.41 -13.61 -3.84
CA VAL A 63 -9.70 -14.11 -4.34
C VAL A 63 -9.51 -15.02 -5.54
N MET A 64 -10.35 -16.04 -5.62
CA MET A 64 -10.48 -16.85 -6.82
C MET A 64 -11.36 -16.11 -7.83
N ARG A 65 -10.95 -16.09 -9.10
CA ARG A 65 -11.72 -15.52 -10.21
C ARG A 65 -12.14 -16.66 -11.15
N ALA A 66 -13.44 -16.90 -11.24
CA ALA A 66 -14.00 -17.73 -12.31
C ALA A 66 -14.30 -16.81 -13.52
N LYS A 67 -13.92 -17.24 -14.72
CA LYS A 67 -14.32 -16.60 -15.98
C LYS A 67 -15.67 -17.10 -16.42
#